data_AF-A0A9E5VBB8-F1
#
_entry.id   AF-A0A9E5VBB8-F1
#
_cell.length_a   1.000
_cell.length_b   1.000
_cell.length_c   1.000
_cell.angle_alpha   90.00
_cell.angle_beta   90.00
_cell.angle_gamma   90.00
#
_symmetry.space_group_name_H-M   'P 1'
#
loop_
_entity.id
_entity.type
_entity.pdbx_description
1 polymer ?
#
loop_
_entity_poly.entity_id
_entity_poly.type
_entity_poly.pdbx_seq_one_letter_code
_entity_poly.pdbx_strand_id
1 'polypeptide(L)'
;EALVDPCCGSGTIPIEAALLACRLAPGLNRSFAGEKWPLIGESPFRLAREEAMAATDLKASGQPFIFGSDLSEQAIKFAGTNAKRAGVEAFIGWKTADLKTLNKPRLTDWTGFSRHLVIGNPPYGERLLDLEQAEAIYRALGQNYLDRGLAAEGIRLSIITPHERFETLVGGRADKRRKLYNGMIRCTLFHYFKQRRNIS
;
A
#
# COMPACT_ATOMS: atom_id res chain seq x y z
N GLU A 1 4.42 2.19 13.78
CA GLU A 1 3.91 1.09 12.95
C GLU A 1 4.29 1.44 11.53
N ALA A 2 4.84 0.50 10.78
CA ALA A 2 5.19 0.70 9.38
C ALA A 2 4.05 0.30 8.45
N LEU A 3 3.94 0.94 7.28
CA LEU A 3 3.12 0.45 6.17
C LEU A 3 3.99 -0.35 5.21
N VAL A 4 3.54 -1.53 4.78
CA VAL A 4 4.27 -2.39 3.85
C VAL A 4 3.35 -2.83 2.72
N ASP A 5 3.76 -2.58 1.48
CA ASP A 5 3.17 -3.17 0.28
C ASP A 5 4.10 -4.24 -0.30
N PRO A 6 3.79 -5.55 -0.15
CA PRO A 6 4.69 -6.62 -0.54
C PRO A 6 4.62 -6.95 -2.05
N CYS A 7 3.75 -6.29 -2.81
CA CYS A 7 3.57 -6.45 -4.25
C CYS A 7 3.33 -5.09 -4.92
N CYS A 8 4.25 -4.15 -4.69
CA CYS A 8 4.00 -2.74 -4.91
C CYS A 8 3.94 -2.32 -6.38
N GLY A 9 4.44 -3.14 -7.31
CA GLY A 9 4.48 -2.82 -8.73
C GLY A 9 5.12 -1.45 -8.99
N SER A 10 4.33 -0.52 -9.54
CA SER A 10 4.76 0.86 -9.83
C SER A 10 4.92 1.78 -8.61
N GLY A 11 4.64 1.28 -7.40
CA GLY A 11 4.80 2.00 -6.14
C GLY A 11 3.60 2.87 -5.75
N THR A 12 2.45 2.73 -6.41
CA THR A 12 1.29 3.63 -6.22
C THR A 12 0.83 3.69 -4.76
N ILE A 13 0.61 2.55 -4.11
CA ILE A 13 0.13 2.53 -2.71
C ILE A 13 1.17 3.17 -1.75
N PRO A 14 2.47 2.80 -1.78
CA PRO A 14 3.48 3.48 -0.98
C PRO A 14 3.57 5.00 -1.22
N ILE A 15 3.50 5.44 -2.48
CA ILE A 15 3.61 6.86 -2.85
C ILE A 15 2.41 7.65 -2.32
N GLU A 16 1.19 7.16 -2.55
CA GLU A 16 -0.03 7.81 -2.04
C GLU A 16 -0.07 7.83 -0.51
N ALA A 17 0.40 6.77 0.14
CA ALA A 17 0.53 6.73 1.59
C ALA A 17 1.52 7.78 2.10
N ALA A 18 2.64 7.99 1.40
CA ALA A 18 3.65 8.98 1.78
C ALA A 18 3.13 10.40 1.56
N LEU A 19 2.47 10.66 0.43
CA LEU A 19 1.82 11.95 0.17
C LEU A 19 0.79 12.28 1.26
N LEU A 20 -0.04 11.31 1.64
CA LEU A 20 -1.03 11.48 2.71
C LEU A 20 -0.38 11.74 4.07
N ALA A 21 0.66 10.97 4.42
CA ALA A 21 1.37 11.11 5.69
C ALA A 21 2.08 12.47 5.80
N CYS A 22 2.66 12.95 4.70
CA CYS A 22 3.34 14.24 4.62
C CYS A 22 2.39 15.43 4.39
N ARG A 23 1.08 15.18 4.30
CA ARG A 23 0.05 16.18 3.92
C ARG A 23 0.41 16.92 2.63
N LEU A 24 1.06 16.25 1.70
CA LEU A 24 1.41 16.80 0.40
C LEU A 24 0.19 16.77 -0.50
N ALA A 25 -0.26 17.95 -0.94
CA ALA A 25 -1.42 18.04 -1.80
C ALA A 25 -1.13 17.38 -3.18
N PRO A 26 -2.00 16.47 -3.67
CA PRO A 26 -1.78 15.77 -4.94
C PRO A 26 -1.78 16.72 -6.16
N GLY A 27 -2.38 17.91 -6.00
CA GLY A 27 -2.41 18.96 -7.02
C GLY A 27 -1.18 19.87 -7.05
N LEU A 28 -0.27 19.75 -6.07
CA LEU A 28 0.76 20.76 -5.83
C LEU A 28 1.73 20.93 -7.00
N ASN A 29 2.09 19.82 -7.66
CA ASN A 29 3.07 19.78 -8.74
C ASN A 29 2.45 19.61 -10.14
N ARG A 30 1.16 19.94 -10.32
CA ARG A 30 0.48 19.89 -11.62
C ARG A 30 -0.35 21.13 -11.88
N SER A 31 -0.54 21.48 -13.15
CA SER A 31 -1.45 22.54 -13.56
C SER A 31 -2.88 22.02 -13.77
N PHE A 32 -3.86 22.89 -13.59
CA PHE A 32 -5.27 22.64 -13.84
C PHE A 32 -5.78 23.53 -14.99
N ALA A 33 -6.70 23.00 -15.81
CA ALA A 33 -7.25 23.74 -16.94
C ALA A 33 -7.94 25.06 -16.52
N GLY A 34 -8.55 25.07 -15.33
CA GLY A 34 -9.23 26.23 -14.76
C GLY A 34 -8.32 27.43 -14.46
N GLU A 35 -7.01 27.22 -14.33
CA GLU A 35 -6.03 28.31 -14.11
C GLU A 35 -6.04 29.34 -15.26
N LYS A 36 -6.37 28.88 -16.47
CA LYS A 36 -6.41 29.70 -17.68
C LYS A 36 -7.80 30.24 -18.02
N TRP A 37 -8.81 29.95 -17.20
CA TRP A 37 -10.17 30.40 -17.48
C TRP A 37 -10.30 31.89 -17.17
N PRO A 38 -10.80 32.73 -18.10
CA PRO A 38 -10.88 34.18 -17.88
C PRO A 38 -11.67 34.59 -16.63
N LEU A 39 -12.67 33.79 -16.24
CA LEU A 39 -13.52 34.06 -15.08
C LEU A 39 -12.86 33.76 -13.72
N ILE A 40 -11.90 32.82 -13.68
CA ILE A 40 -11.25 32.37 -12.43
C ILE A 40 -9.87 33.02 -12.31
N GLY A 41 -9.09 32.98 -13.40
CA GLY A 41 -7.70 33.41 -13.44
C GLY A 41 -6.77 32.58 -12.55
N GLU A 42 -5.51 32.98 -12.48
CA GLU A 42 -4.46 32.25 -11.76
C GLU A 42 -4.45 32.52 -10.25
N SER A 43 -5.01 33.66 -9.80
CA SER A 43 -4.87 34.11 -8.40
C SER A 43 -5.45 33.14 -7.37
N PRO A 44 -6.66 32.56 -7.55
CA PRO A 44 -7.20 31.58 -6.60
C PRO A 44 -6.34 30.31 -6.52
N PHE A 45 -5.78 29.85 -7.66
CA PHE A 45 -4.91 28.69 -7.69
C PHE A 45 -3.56 28.95 -7.01
N ARG A 46 -2.99 30.15 -7.19
CA ARG A 46 -1.77 30.54 -6.48
C ARG A 46 -1.98 30.54 -4.97
N LEU A 47 -3.06 31.15 -4.48
CA LEU A 47 -3.40 31.14 -3.05
C LEU A 47 -3.59 29.71 -2.51
N ALA A 48 -4.33 28.87 -3.23
CA ALA A 48 -4.52 27.48 -2.84
C ALA A 48 -3.20 26.67 -2.81
N ARG A 49 -2.25 26.95 -3.71
CA ARG A 49 -0.91 26.35 -3.67
C ARG A 49 -0.11 26.83 -2.47
N GLU A 50 -0.16 28.12 -2.15
CA GLU A 50 0.50 28.69 -0.96
C GLU A 50 -0.04 28.06 0.33
N GLU A 51 -1.36 27.93 0.45
CA GLU A 51 -2.00 27.23 1.58
C GLU A 51 -1.60 25.75 1.66
N ALA A 52 -1.58 25.04 0.54
CA ALA A 52 -1.16 23.65 0.48
C ALA A 52 0.32 23.45 0.87
N MET A 53 1.20 24.35 0.42
CA MET A 53 2.60 24.35 0.84
C MET A 53 2.74 24.60 2.34
N ALA A 54 1.99 25.56 2.89
CA ALA A 54 2.03 25.85 4.32
C ALA A 54 1.46 24.71 5.19
N ALA A 55 0.51 23.93 4.66
CA ALA A 55 -0.09 22.78 5.34
C ALA A 55 0.76 21.50 5.27
N THR A 56 1.81 21.50 4.45
CA THR A 56 2.70 20.34 4.28
C THR A 56 3.38 20.01 5.62
N ASP A 57 3.35 18.74 5.98
CA ASP A 57 3.92 18.23 7.22
C ASP A 57 5.06 17.27 6.92
N LEU A 58 6.24 17.82 6.68
CA LEU A 58 7.47 17.01 6.55
C LEU A 58 8.04 16.59 7.91
N LYS A 59 7.33 16.86 9.03
CA LYS A 59 7.82 16.51 10.37
C LYS A 59 7.54 15.04 10.68
N ALA A 60 8.29 14.18 10.01
CA ALA A 60 8.57 12.82 10.45
C ALA A 60 9.83 12.31 9.76
N SER A 61 10.92 12.25 10.53
CA SER A 61 12.12 11.40 10.40
C SER A 61 12.80 11.28 9.03
N GLY A 62 14.12 11.50 9.00
CA GLY A 62 15.01 11.02 7.92
C GLY A 62 15.11 9.48 7.84
N GLN A 63 14.04 8.75 8.20
CA GLN A 63 13.93 7.31 8.14
C GLN A 63 12.60 6.91 7.46
N PRO A 64 12.61 5.92 6.56
CA PRO A 64 11.41 5.39 5.96
C PRO A 64 10.46 4.78 7.01
N PHE A 65 9.17 5.07 6.88
CA PHE A 65 8.10 4.42 7.65
C PHE A 65 7.07 3.72 6.73
N ILE A 66 7.23 3.89 5.43
CA ILE A 66 6.50 3.20 4.37
C ILE A 66 7.49 2.34 3.61
N PHE A 67 7.07 1.14 3.21
CA PHE A 67 7.92 0.18 2.54
C PHE A 67 7.19 -0.46 1.37
N GLY A 68 7.91 -0.68 0.27
CA GLY A 68 7.40 -1.34 -0.91
C GLY A 68 8.37 -2.43 -1.38
N SER A 69 7.83 -3.61 -1.67
CA SER A 69 8.59 -4.67 -2.32
C SER A 69 7.86 -5.28 -3.50
N ASP A 70 8.64 -5.85 -4.41
CA ASP A 70 8.14 -6.57 -5.57
C ASP A 70 9.17 -7.64 -5.97
N LEU A 71 8.70 -8.69 -6.63
CA LEU A 71 9.58 -9.72 -7.20
C LEU A 71 10.40 -9.15 -8.37
N SER A 72 9.84 -8.18 -9.10
CA SER A 72 10.48 -7.53 -10.24
C SER A 72 11.38 -6.37 -9.79
N GLU A 73 12.70 -6.54 -9.94
CA GLU A 73 13.66 -5.45 -9.73
C GLU A 73 13.36 -4.23 -10.62
N GLN A 74 12.88 -4.48 -11.83
CA GLN A 74 12.49 -3.42 -12.75
C GLN A 74 11.29 -2.61 -12.23
N ALA A 75 10.29 -3.27 -11.62
CA ALA A 75 9.17 -2.60 -10.99
C ALA A 75 9.64 -1.71 -9.83
N ILE A 76 10.57 -2.21 -9.00
CA ILE A 76 11.18 -1.44 -7.91
C ILE A 76 11.93 -0.20 -8.41
N LYS A 77 12.70 -0.31 -9.51
CA LYS A 77 13.37 0.84 -10.14
C LYS A 77 12.36 1.89 -10.61
N PHE A 78 11.25 1.46 -11.23
CA PHE A 78 10.18 2.37 -11.64
C PHE A 78 9.47 3.00 -10.45
N ALA A 79 9.19 2.25 -9.39
CA ALA A 79 8.59 2.75 -8.16
C ALA A 79 9.45 3.82 -7.50
N GLY A 80 10.76 3.60 -7.39
CA GLY A 80 11.71 4.59 -6.88
C GLY A 80 11.75 5.87 -7.73
N THR A 81 11.71 5.72 -9.07
CA THR A 81 11.64 6.88 -9.98
C THR A 81 10.34 7.67 -9.81
N ASN A 82 9.22 6.98 -9.63
CA ASN A 82 7.91 7.61 -9.40
C ASN A 82 7.87 8.34 -8.05
N ALA A 83 8.42 7.74 -6.99
CA ALA A 83 8.51 8.37 -5.68
C ALA A 83 9.36 9.64 -5.71
N LYS A 84 10.48 9.63 -6.43
CA LYS A 84 11.31 10.82 -6.65
C LYS A 84 10.55 11.92 -7.39
N ARG A 85 9.77 11.56 -8.41
CA ARG A 85 8.91 12.53 -9.14
C ARG A 85 7.80 13.10 -8.25
N ALA A 86 7.31 12.31 -7.29
CA ALA A 86 6.31 12.73 -6.31
C ALA A 86 6.92 13.49 -5.12
N GLY A 87 8.25 13.52 -4.97
CA GLY A 87 8.95 14.21 -3.88
C GLY A 87 8.83 13.52 -2.52
N VAL A 88 8.65 12.19 -2.51
CA VAL A 88 8.42 11.40 -1.29
C VAL A 88 9.41 10.24 -1.12
N GLU A 89 10.49 10.21 -1.90
CA GLU A 89 11.46 9.12 -1.91
C GLU A 89 12.12 8.88 -0.55
N ALA A 90 12.31 9.93 0.25
CA ALA A 90 12.94 9.84 1.56
C ALA A 90 12.11 9.05 2.59
N PHE A 91 10.80 8.90 2.35
CA PHE A 91 9.87 8.28 3.29
C PHE A 91 9.59 6.81 2.97
N ILE A 92 10.12 6.31 1.84
CA ILE A 92 9.81 4.98 1.31
C ILE A 92 11.06 4.11 1.19
N GLY A 93 11.06 2.97 1.88
CA GLY A 93 12.08 1.94 1.75
C GLY A 93 11.69 0.91 0.69
N TRP A 94 12.53 0.72 -0.33
CA TRP A 94 12.29 -0.24 -1.40
C TRP A 94 13.11 -1.51 -1.23
N LYS A 95 12.54 -2.67 -1.60
CA LYS A 95 13.26 -3.95 -1.61
C LYS A 95 12.75 -4.87 -2.71
N THR A 96 13.66 -5.48 -3.48
CA THR A 96 13.29 -6.61 -4.34
C THR A 96 13.13 -7.85 -3.46
N ALA A 97 11.92 -8.40 -3.38
CA ALA A 97 11.62 -9.56 -2.55
C ALA A 97 10.37 -10.31 -3.02
N ASP A 98 10.36 -11.63 -2.83
CA ASP A 98 9.18 -12.45 -3.02
C ASP A 98 8.26 -12.35 -1.80
N LEU A 99 7.05 -11.84 -2.01
CA LEU A 99 6.00 -11.70 -1.00
C LEU A 99 5.71 -13.02 -0.27
N LYS A 100 5.84 -14.16 -0.96
CA LYS A 100 5.57 -15.49 -0.38
C LYS A 100 6.52 -15.79 0.78
N THR A 101 7.66 -15.09 0.82
CA THR A 101 8.71 -15.31 1.82
C THR A 101 8.80 -14.18 2.84
N LEU A 102 7.99 -13.11 2.73
CA LEU A 102 8.02 -11.96 3.63
C LEU A 102 7.13 -12.18 4.86
N ASN A 103 7.58 -13.00 5.81
CA ASN A 103 6.88 -13.18 7.08
C ASN A 103 7.16 -12.05 8.09
N LYS A 104 6.44 -12.04 9.23
CA LYS A 104 6.59 -11.02 10.29
C LYS A 104 8.05 -10.79 10.73
N PRO A 105 8.87 -11.81 11.08
CA PRO A 105 10.27 -11.58 11.45
C PRO A 105 11.07 -10.83 10.37
N ARG A 106 10.95 -11.24 9.10
CA ARG A 106 11.65 -10.58 7.99
C ARG A 106 11.18 -9.15 7.75
N LEU A 107 9.91 -8.87 8.03
CA LEU A 107 9.35 -7.52 8.03
C LEU A 107 9.95 -6.67 9.14
N THR A 108 10.05 -7.20 10.36
CA THR A 108 10.70 -6.53 11.48
C THR A 108 12.17 -6.23 11.17
N ASP A 109 12.92 -7.21 10.66
CA ASP A 109 14.34 -7.05 10.32
C ASP A 109 14.55 -5.99 9.23
N TRP A 110 13.69 -5.97 8.21
CA TRP A 110 13.81 -5.04 7.10
C TRP A 110 13.40 -3.61 7.50
N THR A 111 12.29 -3.47 8.21
CA THR A 111 11.69 -2.16 8.48
C THR A 111 12.19 -1.54 9.77
N GLY A 112 12.68 -2.33 10.73
CA GLY A 112 12.99 -1.89 12.09
C GLY A 112 11.76 -1.67 12.99
N PHE A 113 10.55 -1.94 12.50
CA PHE A 113 9.31 -1.76 13.27
C PHE A 113 8.78 -3.09 13.80
N SER A 114 8.21 -3.07 15.02
CA SER A 114 7.56 -4.24 15.63
C SER A 114 6.09 -4.42 15.24
N ARG A 115 5.50 -3.44 14.56
CA ARG A 115 4.11 -3.46 14.08
C ARG A 115 4.05 -3.03 12.61
N HIS A 116 3.22 -3.73 11.83
CA HIS A 116 3.06 -3.51 10.40
C HIS A 116 1.59 -3.52 9.97
N LEU A 117 1.23 -2.51 9.18
CA LEU A 117 0.09 -2.57 8.28
C LEU A 117 0.58 -3.10 6.94
N VAL A 118 0.29 -4.36 6.66
CA VAL A 118 0.51 -4.96 5.35
C VAL A 118 -0.71 -4.67 4.48
N ILE A 119 -0.51 -3.90 3.42
CA ILE A 119 -1.56 -3.57 2.46
C ILE A 119 -1.08 -3.93 1.06
N GLY A 120 -1.88 -4.66 0.29
CA GLY A 120 -1.44 -5.13 -1.02
C GLY A 120 -2.56 -5.14 -2.04
N ASN A 121 -2.14 -4.98 -3.28
CA ASN A 121 -2.95 -5.23 -4.45
C ASN A 121 -2.30 -6.35 -5.31
N PRO A 122 -2.33 -7.61 -4.86
CA PRO A 122 -1.62 -8.68 -5.56
C PRO A 122 -2.21 -8.90 -6.95
N PRO A 123 -1.43 -9.47 -7.89
CA PRO A 123 -1.93 -9.77 -9.22
C PRO A 123 -3.20 -10.62 -9.16
N TYR A 124 -4.15 -10.29 -10.04
CA TYR A 124 -5.41 -11.02 -10.18
C TYR A 124 -5.29 -11.96 -11.38
N GLY A 125 -5.64 -13.22 -11.19
CA GLY A 125 -5.58 -14.20 -12.27
C GLY A 125 -6.59 -13.90 -13.38
N GLU A 126 -6.16 -13.22 -14.45
CA GLU A 126 -6.98 -13.05 -15.67
C GLU A 126 -6.89 -14.27 -16.59
N ARG A 127 -5.79 -15.04 -16.52
CA ARG A 127 -5.57 -16.30 -17.23
C ARG A 127 -5.39 -17.45 -16.24
N LEU A 128 -5.59 -18.68 -16.69
CA LEU A 128 -5.52 -19.89 -15.86
C LEU A 128 -4.20 -20.02 -15.09
N LEU A 129 -3.07 -19.80 -15.76
CA LEU A 129 -1.72 -19.78 -15.14
C LEU A 129 -1.55 -18.67 -14.11
N ASP A 130 -2.25 -17.54 -14.28
CA ASP A 130 -2.19 -16.41 -13.36
C ASP A 130 -3.08 -16.66 -12.13
N LEU A 131 -4.14 -17.47 -12.28
CA LEU A 131 -5.02 -17.86 -11.18
C LEU A 131 -4.27 -18.75 -10.17
N GLU A 132 -3.58 -19.79 -10.62
CA GLU A 132 -2.82 -20.68 -9.72
C GLU A 132 -1.75 -19.91 -8.94
N GLN A 133 -1.05 -18.99 -9.63
CA GLN A 133 -0.06 -18.11 -9.00
C GLN A 133 -0.71 -17.17 -7.97
N ALA A 134 -1.86 -16.57 -8.30
CA ALA A 134 -2.61 -15.73 -7.38
C ALA A 134 -3.06 -16.50 -6.14
N GLU A 135 -3.57 -17.73 -6.29
CA GLU A 135 -3.96 -18.55 -5.15
C GLU A 135 -2.77 -18.95 -4.27
N ALA A 136 -1.61 -19.27 -4.87
CA ALA A 136 -0.39 -19.54 -4.13
C ALA A 136 0.05 -18.32 -3.30
N ILE A 137 -0.06 -17.12 -3.87
CA ILE A 137 0.16 -15.86 -3.16
C ILE A 137 -0.81 -15.72 -1.98
N TYR A 138 -2.11 -15.97 -2.17
CA TYR A 138 -3.09 -15.83 -1.10
C TYR A 138 -2.86 -16.81 0.06
N ARG A 139 -2.48 -18.06 -0.25
CA ARG A 139 -2.08 -19.04 0.76
C ARG A 139 -0.85 -18.58 1.54
N ALA A 140 0.15 -18.05 0.85
CA ALA A 140 1.36 -17.55 1.49
C ALA A 140 1.09 -16.32 2.38
N LEU A 141 0.20 -15.41 1.97
CA LEU A 141 -0.25 -14.30 2.83
C LEU A 141 -0.87 -14.81 4.13
N GLY A 142 -1.71 -15.85 4.04
CA GLY A 142 -2.30 -16.51 5.21
C GLY A 142 -1.23 -17.09 6.14
N GLN A 143 -0.30 -17.86 5.59
CA GLN A 143 0.82 -18.46 6.32
C GLN A 143 1.74 -17.43 6.97
N ASN A 144 1.96 -16.29 6.31
CA ASN A 144 2.90 -15.26 6.76
C ASN A 144 2.31 -14.32 7.82
N TYR A 145 0.99 -14.08 7.78
CA TYR A 145 0.38 -12.96 8.48
C TYR A 145 -0.84 -13.32 9.33
N LEU A 146 -1.39 -14.53 9.22
CA LEU A 146 -2.51 -14.97 10.06
C LEU A 146 -2.07 -16.07 11.05
N ASP A 147 -2.63 -16.01 12.26
CA ASP A 147 -2.60 -17.09 13.25
C ASP A 147 -4.02 -17.63 13.44
N ARG A 148 -4.26 -18.88 13.00
CA ARG A 148 -5.56 -19.55 13.03
C ARG A 148 -6.72 -18.70 12.50
N GLY A 149 -6.49 -18.01 11.38
CA GLY A 149 -7.48 -17.19 10.68
C GLY A 149 -7.71 -15.79 11.27
N LEU A 150 -6.96 -15.40 12.31
CA LEU A 150 -6.90 -14.05 12.85
C LEU A 150 -5.57 -13.39 12.50
N ALA A 151 -5.47 -12.07 12.60
CA ALA A 151 -4.20 -11.41 12.35
C ALA A 151 -3.14 -11.85 13.37
N ALA A 152 -1.93 -12.14 12.89
CA ALA A 152 -0.79 -12.40 13.77
C ALA A 152 -0.49 -11.16 14.64
N GLU A 153 0.10 -11.37 15.81
CA GLU A 153 0.46 -10.29 16.71
C GLU A 153 1.31 -9.23 15.98
N GLY A 154 0.96 -7.95 16.16
CA GLY A 154 1.67 -6.84 15.52
C GLY A 154 1.40 -6.67 14.02
N ILE A 155 0.57 -7.53 13.41
CA ILE A 155 0.18 -7.42 12.01
C ILE A 155 -1.25 -6.91 11.88
N ARG A 156 -1.46 -6.04 10.90
CA ARG A 156 -2.77 -5.81 10.26
C ARG A 156 -2.63 -6.11 8.78
N LEU A 157 -3.55 -6.87 8.22
CA LEU A 157 -3.53 -7.27 6.82
C LEU A 157 -4.72 -6.66 6.07
N SER A 158 -4.46 -6.03 4.93
CA SER A 158 -5.47 -5.42 4.06
C SER A 158 -5.19 -5.79 2.60
N ILE A 159 -6.01 -6.64 2.00
CA ILE A 159 -5.78 -7.14 0.63
C ILE A 159 -6.94 -6.78 -0.27
N ILE A 160 -6.63 -6.18 -1.41
CA ILE A 160 -7.58 -5.92 -2.49
C ILE A 160 -7.51 -7.10 -3.47
N THR A 161 -8.64 -7.75 -3.75
CA THR A 161 -8.72 -8.78 -4.79
C THR A 161 -10.16 -8.99 -5.28
N PRO A 162 -10.37 -9.34 -6.57
CA PRO A 162 -11.67 -9.81 -7.07
C PRO A 162 -11.93 -11.29 -6.73
N HIS A 163 -10.96 -12.01 -6.16
CA HIS A 163 -11.04 -13.46 -5.99
C HIS A 163 -12.05 -13.87 -4.89
N GLU A 164 -13.15 -14.51 -5.29
CA GLU A 164 -14.25 -14.84 -4.38
C GLU A 164 -13.85 -15.83 -3.27
N ARG A 165 -12.91 -16.73 -3.54
CA ARG A 165 -12.41 -17.70 -2.54
C ARG A 165 -11.25 -17.18 -1.69
N PHE A 166 -10.96 -15.88 -1.73
CA PHE A 166 -9.79 -15.31 -1.04
C PHE A 166 -9.73 -15.68 0.45
N GLU A 167 -10.84 -15.57 1.17
CA GLU A 167 -10.91 -15.88 2.61
C GLU A 167 -10.63 -17.37 2.92
N THR A 168 -11.07 -18.27 2.02
CA THR A 168 -10.76 -19.70 2.10
C THR A 168 -9.27 -19.95 1.88
N LEU A 169 -8.67 -19.27 0.90
CA LEU A 169 -7.27 -19.46 0.53
C LEU A 169 -6.30 -18.88 1.56
N VAL A 170 -6.61 -17.70 2.10
CA VAL A 170 -5.82 -17.07 3.17
C VAL A 170 -6.04 -17.76 4.53
N GLY A 171 -7.10 -18.57 4.67
CA GLY A 171 -7.32 -19.42 5.83
C GLY A 171 -8.04 -18.73 7.01
N GLY A 172 -8.80 -17.67 6.76
CA GLY A 172 -9.50 -16.91 7.81
C GLY A 172 -10.59 -16.02 7.25
N ARG A 173 -11.59 -15.68 8.08
CA ARG A 173 -12.61 -14.70 7.70
C ARG A 173 -12.13 -13.30 8.03
N ALA A 174 -12.24 -12.40 7.06
CA ALA A 174 -11.95 -10.99 7.23
C ALA A 174 -12.88 -10.36 8.27
N ASP A 175 -12.30 -9.50 9.11
CA ASP A 175 -13.01 -8.70 10.11
C ASP A 175 -13.90 -7.65 9.47
N LYS A 176 -13.48 -7.13 8.32
CA LYS A 176 -14.23 -6.15 7.54
C LYS A 176 -14.00 -6.34 6.05
N ARG A 177 -15.06 -6.15 5.26
CA ARG A 177 -15.05 -6.20 3.80
C ARG A 177 -15.55 -4.86 3.26
N ARG A 178 -14.88 -4.31 2.25
CA ARG A 178 -15.36 -3.15 1.51
C ARG A 178 -15.39 -3.50 0.03
N LYS A 179 -16.51 -3.26 -0.64
CA LYS A 179 -16.61 -3.41 -2.10
C LYS A 179 -15.99 -2.16 -2.77
N LEU A 180 -15.20 -2.38 -3.81
CA LEU A 180 -14.60 -1.34 -4.66
C LEU A 180 -14.55 -1.82 -6.11
N TYR A 181 -14.12 -0.93 -6.99
CA TYR A 181 -13.90 -1.19 -8.39
C TYR A 181 -12.48 -0.79 -8.76
N ASN A 182 -11.75 -1.69 -9.42
CA ASN A 182 -10.49 -1.40 -10.08
C ASN A 182 -10.76 -1.39 -11.59
N GLY A 183 -10.98 -0.21 -12.15
CA GLY A 183 -11.59 -0.06 -13.48
C GLY A 183 -12.98 -0.70 -13.52
N MET A 184 -13.20 -1.63 -14.45
CA MET A 184 -14.46 -2.37 -14.58
C MET A 184 -14.54 -3.62 -13.69
N ILE A 185 -13.44 -3.97 -13.01
CA ILE A 185 -13.35 -5.18 -12.21
C ILE A 185 -13.85 -4.88 -10.80
N ARG A 186 -14.88 -5.62 -10.37
CA ARG A 186 -15.38 -5.57 -8.99
C ARG A 186 -14.36 -6.27 -8.08
N CYS A 187 -13.81 -5.53 -7.14
CA CYS A 187 -12.90 -6.04 -6.12
C CYS A 187 -13.50 -5.94 -4.71
N THR A 188 -12.93 -6.69 -3.78
CA THR A 188 -13.17 -6.53 -2.34
C THR A 188 -11.86 -6.23 -1.64
N LEU A 189 -11.88 -5.27 -0.73
CA LEU A 189 -10.82 -5.01 0.23
C LEU A 189 -11.18 -5.76 1.52
N PHE A 190 -10.38 -6.78 1.82
CA PHE A 190 -10.50 -7.61 3.00
C PHE A 190 -9.54 -7.10 4.08
N HIS A 191 -10.06 -6.83 5.27
CA HIS A 191 -9.26 -6.40 6.42
C HIS A 191 -9.22 -7.48 7.50
N TYR A 192 -8.03 -7.74 8.02
CA TYR A 192 -7.77 -8.57 9.20
C TYR A 192 -6.99 -7.73 10.20
N PHE A 193 -7.55 -7.53 11.39
CA PHE A 193 -6.94 -6.70 12.43
C PHE A 193 -7.24 -7.21 13.85
N LYS A 194 -8.21 -8.12 14.03
CA LYS A 194 -8.41 -8.80 15.30
C LYS A 194 -7.30 -9.83 15.50
N GLN A 195 -6.73 -9.80 16.69
CA GLN A 195 -5.69 -10.74 17.13
C GLN A 195 -6.29 -11.67 18.18
N ARG A 196 -5.67 -12.84 18.38
CA ARG A 196 -6.02 -13.67 19.54
C ARG A 196 -5.73 -12.90 20.81
N ARG A 197 -6.67 -12.94 21.76
CA ARG A 197 -6.40 -12.51 23.12
C ARG A 197 -5.51 -13.57 23.75
N ASN A 198 -4.32 -13.18 24.19
CA ASN A 198 -3.54 -13.99 25.11
C ASN A 198 -4.34 -14.04 26.41
N ILE A 199 -5.00 -15.17 26.67
CA ILE A 199 -5.51 -15.48 27.99
C ILE A 199 -4.28 -15.97 28.75
N SER A 200 -3.63 -15.05 29.47
CA SER A 200 -2.62 -15.35 30.47
C SER A 200 -3.26 -16.01 31.67
#